data_AF-A0A5S4YG44-F1
#
_entry.id   AF-A0A5S4YG44-F1
#
_cell.length_a   1.000
_cell.length_b   1.000
_cell.length_c   1.000
_cell.angle_alpha   90.00
_cell.angle_beta   90.00
_cell.angle_gamma   90.00
#
_symmetry.space_group_name_H-M   'P 1'
#
loop_
_entity.id
_entity.type
_entity.pdbx_description
1 polymer ?
#
loop_
_entity_poly.entity_id
_entity_poly.type
_entity_poly.pdbx_seq_one_letter_code
_entity_poly.pdbx_strand_id
1 'polypeptide(L)'
;MFRTLCKSLLPRNFESGGTIVRRSLIITTTILALAASTSVKADDLKVALIYGKTGPLEAYAKQTETGLQMGFEYATKGTMTLDGRKIVIITKDDQGKPDLSKAALAEAYQDDKADIAIGTTSSAAALAILPVAEENKKILIVEPAVADQITGEKWNRYIFRTARNSSQDAISNAVAIGKQGVTVATLAQDYAFGRDGVAAFKEALAKTGATLAAEEYAPTSTTDFTAVGQRLFDALKDKPGRKVIWVIWAGAGNPLAKLQDMDPKRYGIELSTGGNILPALAAYKGLPGMEGATYYFYSIPKNPVNDWLVAEHQKRFNAPPDFFTAGGFAAAMSVVAAVTKAKSTDTEKLISAMEGLEFDTPKGKMMFRKEDHQALQSMYHFKVKVDPNVAWAVLEPVRELKIEDMDVPVRNKR
;
A
#
# COMPACT_ATOMS: atom_id res chain seq x y z
N MET A 1 -18.04 -87.07 23.23
CA MET A 1 -18.05 -87.87 21.97
C MET A 1 -16.69 -87.64 21.31
N PHE A 2 -15.83 -88.65 21.09
CA PHE A 2 -15.93 -89.66 20.01
C PHE A 2 -16.14 -88.95 18.66
N ARG A 3 -15.25 -88.98 17.64
CA ARG A 3 -14.32 -90.02 17.12
C ARG A 3 -13.28 -89.33 16.18
N THR A 4 -12.18 -89.91 15.66
CA THR A 4 -11.29 -91.05 16.01
C THR A 4 -10.28 -91.28 14.87
N LEU A 5 -8.96 -91.29 15.18
CA LEU A 5 -7.83 -91.95 14.46
C LEU A 5 -7.65 -91.62 12.94
N CYS A 6 -6.57 -91.88 12.18
CA CYS A 6 -5.49 -92.89 12.10
C CYS A 6 -4.32 -92.26 11.24
N LYS A 7 -3.08 -92.75 11.13
CA LYS A 7 -2.29 -93.80 11.81
C LYS A 7 -0.76 -93.62 11.53
N SER A 8 0.07 -94.04 12.49
CA SER A 8 1.45 -94.61 12.43
C SER A 8 2.22 -94.77 11.11
N LEU A 9 3.56 -94.55 11.14
CA LEU A 9 4.59 -95.64 11.18
C LEU A 9 6.05 -95.10 11.29
N LEU A 10 6.90 -95.86 11.99
CA LEU A 10 8.36 -95.73 12.14
C LEU A 10 9.08 -96.58 11.05
N PRO A 11 10.40 -96.84 11.12
CA PRO A 11 11.56 -95.95 10.99
C PRO A 11 12.53 -96.46 9.87
N ARG A 12 13.70 -95.81 9.66
CA ARG A 12 15.04 -96.47 9.53
C ARG A 12 16.15 -95.52 9.08
N ASN A 13 17.36 -95.81 9.54
CA ASN A 13 18.60 -95.16 9.13
C ASN A 13 18.99 -95.54 7.71
N PHE A 14 19.71 -94.65 7.03
CA PHE A 14 20.73 -95.02 6.04
C PHE A 14 21.97 -94.17 6.26
N GLU A 15 23.12 -94.83 6.38
CA GLU A 15 24.43 -94.17 6.38
C GLU A 15 24.86 -93.86 4.94
N SER A 16 25.65 -92.80 4.75
CA SER A 16 26.91 -92.78 3.97
C SER A 16 27.23 -91.37 3.44
N GLY A 17 28.53 -91.12 3.15
CA GLY A 17 28.98 -89.99 2.34
C GLY A 17 29.25 -88.69 3.11
N GLY A 18 30.43 -88.58 3.72
CA GLY A 18 30.90 -87.31 4.26
C GLY A 18 31.58 -86.44 3.20
N THR A 19 31.48 -85.11 3.33
CA THR A 19 32.46 -84.16 2.77
C THR A 19 32.64 -82.98 3.72
N ILE A 20 33.89 -82.58 3.95
CA ILE A 20 34.29 -81.45 4.79
C ILE A 20 34.02 -80.12 4.05
N VAL A 21 33.16 -79.23 4.56
CA VAL A 21 33.29 -77.77 4.34
C VAL A 21 32.83 -76.94 5.56
N ARG A 22 33.79 -76.16 6.07
CA ARG A 22 33.73 -74.89 6.86
C ARG A 22 32.41 -74.43 7.50
N ARG A 23 32.52 -74.12 8.80
CA ARG A 23 31.71 -73.14 9.55
C ARG A 23 31.62 -71.81 8.78
N SER A 24 30.42 -71.23 8.70
CA SER A 24 30.20 -69.79 8.52
C SER A 24 28.98 -69.36 9.34
N LEU A 25 29.22 -68.51 10.33
CA LEU A 25 28.20 -67.96 11.23
C LEU A 25 27.55 -66.76 10.52
N ILE A 26 26.27 -66.85 10.15
CA ILE A 26 25.55 -65.71 9.55
C ILE A 26 25.09 -64.78 10.69
N ILE A 27 25.77 -63.66 10.83
CA ILE A 27 25.35 -62.54 11.69
C ILE A 27 24.40 -61.67 10.86
N THR A 28 23.11 -61.68 11.20
CA THR A 28 22.10 -60.85 10.54
C THR A 28 22.11 -59.44 11.13
N THR A 29 22.94 -58.55 10.58
CA THR A 29 23.00 -57.14 11.01
C THR A 29 21.85 -56.35 10.39
N THR A 30 20.76 -56.17 11.13
CA THR A 30 19.63 -55.33 10.71
C THR A 30 20.03 -53.84 10.74
N ILE A 31 20.45 -53.30 9.60
CA ILE A 31 20.72 -51.86 9.47
C ILE A 31 19.39 -51.11 9.48
N LEU A 32 19.02 -50.57 10.64
CA LEU A 32 17.91 -49.65 10.77
C LEU A 32 18.32 -48.30 10.18
N ALA A 33 18.05 -48.10 8.89
CA ALA A 33 18.32 -46.86 8.19
C ALA A 33 17.42 -45.74 8.74
N LEU A 34 17.90 -45.05 9.77
CA LEU A 34 17.26 -43.86 10.32
C LEU A 34 17.38 -42.75 9.26
N ALA A 35 16.34 -42.60 8.46
CA ALA A 35 16.20 -41.50 7.52
C ALA A 35 16.05 -40.19 8.32
N ALA A 36 17.18 -39.63 8.72
CA ALA A 36 17.26 -38.29 9.28
C ALA A 36 16.85 -37.31 8.19
N SER A 37 15.55 -36.99 8.16
CA SER A 37 15.00 -35.90 7.36
C SER A 37 15.64 -34.60 7.84
N THR A 38 16.76 -34.22 7.22
CA THR A 38 17.38 -32.92 7.42
C THR A 38 16.39 -31.87 6.93
N SER A 39 15.62 -31.32 7.87
CA SER A 39 14.80 -30.14 7.63
C SER A 39 15.73 -28.99 7.28
N VAL A 40 15.97 -28.79 5.98
CA VAL A 40 16.66 -27.61 5.47
C VAL A 40 15.84 -26.42 5.91
N LYS A 41 16.33 -25.72 6.95
CA LYS A 41 15.70 -24.50 7.43
C LYS A 41 15.72 -23.52 6.26
N ALA A 42 14.55 -23.06 5.83
CA ALA A 42 14.48 -22.03 4.81
C ALA A 42 15.16 -20.75 5.32
N ASP A 43 15.90 -20.07 4.45
CA ASP A 43 16.57 -18.82 4.79
C ASP A 43 15.56 -17.75 5.25
N ASP A 44 15.97 -16.92 6.21
CA ASP A 44 15.15 -15.84 6.75
C ASP A 44 14.75 -14.85 5.63
N LEU A 45 13.48 -14.42 5.60
CA LEU A 45 12.97 -13.42 4.66
C LEU A 45 13.38 -12.02 5.16
N LYS A 46 14.33 -11.39 4.47
CA LYS A 46 14.86 -10.08 4.82
C LYS A 46 14.14 -8.97 4.05
N VAL A 47 13.44 -8.11 4.77
CA VAL A 47 12.69 -6.97 4.22
C VAL A 47 13.34 -5.67 4.67
N ALA A 48 13.85 -4.87 3.74
CA ALA A 48 14.38 -3.55 4.06
C ALA A 48 13.25 -2.50 4.09
N LEU A 49 13.27 -1.60 5.07
CA LEU A 49 12.44 -0.40 5.13
C LEU A 49 13.35 0.83 5.01
N ILE A 50 13.28 1.51 3.87
CA ILE A 50 13.95 2.79 3.62
C ILE A 50 12.92 3.90 3.87
N TYR A 51 13.21 4.80 4.80
CA TYR A 51 12.26 5.80 5.27
C TYR A 51 12.94 6.99 5.95
N GLY A 52 12.28 8.15 5.95
CA GLY A 52 12.77 9.36 6.62
C GLY A 52 12.51 9.32 8.12
N LYS A 53 13.17 8.40 8.83
CA LYS A 53 13.03 8.18 10.28
C LYS A 53 13.42 9.42 11.09
N THR A 54 14.28 10.28 10.55
CA THR A 54 14.55 11.61 11.08
C THR A 54 14.28 12.71 10.03
N GLY A 55 14.22 13.96 10.49
CA GLY A 55 13.94 15.11 9.62
C GLY A 55 12.43 15.40 9.47
N PRO A 56 12.02 16.13 8.42
CA PRO A 56 10.69 16.75 8.33
C PRO A 56 9.53 15.77 8.12
N LEU A 57 9.80 14.49 7.84
CA LEU A 57 8.80 13.46 7.57
C LEU A 57 8.76 12.36 8.66
N GLU A 58 9.44 12.58 9.79
CA GLU A 58 9.63 11.60 10.87
C GLU A 58 8.31 10.98 11.37
N ALA A 59 7.28 11.79 11.57
CA ALA A 59 5.98 11.31 12.07
C ALA A 59 5.32 10.32 11.08
N TYR A 60 5.50 10.55 9.78
CA TYR A 60 4.96 9.70 8.71
C TYR A 60 5.76 8.40 8.60
N ALA A 61 7.09 8.50 8.73
CA ALA A 61 7.99 7.36 8.75
C ALA A 61 7.70 6.40 9.92
N LYS A 62 7.50 6.94 11.14
CA LYS A 62 7.09 6.16 12.33
C LYS A 62 5.76 5.42 12.14
N GLN A 63 4.77 6.08 11.53
CA GLN A 63 3.49 5.44 11.20
C GLN A 63 3.66 4.34 10.14
N THR A 64 4.50 4.56 9.12
CA THR A 64 4.81 3.55 8.09
C THR A 64 5.46 2.30 8.71
N GLU A 65 6.44 2.46 9.59
CA GLU A 65 7.09 1.35 10.32
C GLU A 65 6.09 0.61 11.22
N THR A 66 5.24 1.35 11.94
CA THR A 66 4.19 0.77 12.79
C THR A 66 3.20 -0.05 11.98
N GLY A 67 2.72 0.50 10.86
CA GLY A 67 1.85 -0.19 9.91
C GLY A 67 2.49 -1.47 9.35
N LEU A 68 3.76 -1.40 8.94
CA LEU A 68 4.51 -2.53 8.41
C LEU A 68 4.64 -3.66 9.43
N GLN A 69 5.03 -3.35 10.66
CA GLN A 69 5.15 -4.32 11.75
C GLN A 69 3.80 -4.98 12.07
N MET A 70 2.74 -4.16 12.21
CA MET A 70 1.38 -4.65 12.46
C MET A 70 0.82 -5.50 11.30
N GLY A 71 1.16 -5.17 10.05
CA GLY A 71 0.76 -5.95 8.88
C GLY A 71 1.42 -7.33 8.82
N PHE A 72 2.73 -7.42 9.10
CA PHE A 72 3.41 -8.72 9.21
C PHE A 72 2.90 -9.53 10.41
N GLU A 73 2.62 -8.90 11.54
CA GLU A 73 2.00 -9.55 12.70
C GLU A 73 0.64 -10.16 12.34
N TYR A 74 -0.26 -9.37 11.74
CA TYR A 74 -1.58 -9.83 11.31
C TYR A 74 -1.47 -11.00 10.32
N ALA A 75 -0.69 -10.83 9.25
CA ALA A 75 -0.54 -11.81 8.18
C ALA A 75 0.06 -13.15 8.67
N THR A 76 0.98 -13.11 9.65
CA THR A 76 1.64 -14.30 10.21
C THR A 76 1.00 -14.80 11.51
N LYS A 77 -0.15 -14.24 11.92
CA LYS A 77 -0.84 -14.54 13.19
C LYS A 77 0.09 -14.42 14.41
N GLY A 78 0.93 -13.38 14.42
CA GLY A 78 1.92 -13.08 15.46
C GLY A 78 3.20 -13.91 15.41
N THR A 79 3.35 -14.88 14.50
CA THR A 79 4.53 -15.76 14.47
C THR A 79 5.77 -15.14 13.81
N MET A 80 5.62 -14.04 13.09
CA MET A 80 6.67 -13.40 12.27
C MET A 80 7.43 -14.40 11.39
N THR A 81 6.72 -15.43 10.92
CA THR A 81 7.26 -16.53 10.13
C THR A 81 6.35 -16.81 8.94
N LEU A 82 6.93 -16.98 7.74
CA LEU A 82 6.21 -17.23 6.49
C LEU A 82 6.84 -18.40 5.72
N ASP A 83 6.07 -19.46 5.44
CA ASP A 83 6.55 -20.68 4.77
C ASP A 83 7.87 -21.22 5.37
N GLY A 84 8.01 -21.17 6.71
CA GLY A 84 9.20 -21.60 7.45
C GLY A 84 10.35 -20.58 7.53
N ARG A 85 10.24 -19.43 6.84
CA ARG A 85 11.21 -18.33 6.88
C ARG A 85 10.87 -17.34 7.99
N LYS A 86 11.81 -16.99 8.86
CA LYS A 86 11.60 -15.88 9.81
C LYS A 86 11.61 -14.56 9.04
N ILE A 87 10.68 -13.66 9.32
CA ILE A 87 10.67 -12.30 8.75
C ILE A 87 11.61 -11.41 9.57
N VAL A 88 12.57 -10.77 8.89
CA VAL A 88 13.55 -9.86 9.48
C VAL A 88 13.44 -8.50 8.81
N ILE A 89 13.02 -7.48 9.57
CA ILE A 89 12.89 -6.11 9.08
C ILE A 89 14.20 -5.36 9.33
N ILE A 90 14.76 -4.76 8.28
CA ILE A 90 16.01 -3.97 8.32
C ILE A 90 15.66 -2.52 8.05
N THR A 91 15.72 -1.64 9.06
CA THR A 91 15.37 -0.23 8.91
C THR A 91 16.58 0.62 8.52
N LYS A 92 16.49 1.44 7.48
CA LYS A 92 17.51 2.44 7.10
C LYS A 92 16.90 3.85 7.08
N ASP A 93 17.45 4.76 7.90
CA ASP A 93 17.03 6.17 7.90
C ASP A 93 17.69 6.94 6.76
N ASP A 94 16.88 7.48 5.85
CA ASP A 94 17.36 8.31 4.74
C ASP A 94 17.24 9.83 4.99
N GLN A 95 16.69 10.23 6.14
CA GLN A 95 16.46 11.63 6.53
C GLN A 95 15.60 12.44 5.52
N GLY A 96 14.87 11.76 4.62
CA GLY A 96 14.17 12.35 3.47
C GLY A 96 15.06 12.82 2.32
N LYS A 97 16.37 12.50 2.32
CA LYS A 97 17.39 13.04 1.40
C LYS A 97 17.74 12.05 0.27
N PRO A 98 17.57 12.41 -1.01
CA PRO A 98 17.80 11.51 -2.15
C PRO A 98 19.15 10.77 -2.18
N ASP A 99 20.25 11.43 -1.82
CA ASP A 99 21.58 10.81 -1.84
C ASP A 99 21.76 9.78 -0.71
N LEU A 100 21.21 10.05 0.47
CA LEU A 100 21.20 9.08 1.57
C LEU A 100 20.28 7.90 1.25
N SER A 101 19.14 8.12 0.60
CA SER A 101 18.22 7.06 0.18
C SER A 101 18.89 6.08 -0.80
N LYS A 102 19.68 6.59 -1.77
CA LYS A 102 20.44 5.74 -2.71
C LYS A 102 21.47 4.88 -1.98
N ALA A 103 22.25 5.47 -1.08
CA ALA A 103 23.22 4.74 -0.27
C ALA A 103 22.54 3.67 0.61
N ALA A 104 21.47 4.05 1.31
CA ALA A 104 20.70 3.17 2.19
C ALA A 104 20.08 1.96 1.45
N LEU A 105 19.52 2.16 0.25
CA LEU A 105 18.96 1.05 -0.53
C LEU A 105 20.06 0.15 -1.11
N ALA A 106 21.18 0.73 -1.58
CA ALA A 106 22.32 -0.04 -2.07
C ALA A 106 22.89 -0.92 -0.94
N GLU A 107 23.16 -0.35 0.24
CA GLU A 107 23.63 -1.06 1.44
C GLU A 107 22.67 -2.19 1.84
N ALA A 108 21.35 -1.92 1.86
CA ALA A 108 20.35 -2.93 2.20
C ALA A 108 20.35 -4.13 1.23
N TYR A 109 20.54 -3.90 -0.08
CA TYR A 109 20.59 -4.98 -1.06
C TYR A 109 21.95 -5.70 -1.13
N GLN A 110 23.04 -4.95 -0.99
CA GLN A 110 24.41 -5.40 -1.23
C GLN A 110 25.07 -5.96 0.03
N ASP A 111 24.85 -5.36 1.20
CA ASP A 111 25.53 -5.75 2.44
C ASP A 111 24.60 -6.56 3.35
N ASP A 112 23.42 -6.03 3.68
CA ASP A 112 22.46 -6.76 4.51
C ASP A 112 21.81 -7.95 3.79
N LYS A 113 21.91 -7.98 2.45
CA LYS A 113 21.30 -8.97 1.55
C LYS A 113 19.77 -9.04 1.68
N ALA A 114 19.08 -7.91 1.83
CA ALA A 114 17.62 -7.87 1.82
C ALA A 114 17.05 -8.49 0.53
N ASP A 115 16.04 -9.36 0.64
CA ASP A 115 15.37 -9.99 -0.50
C ASP A 115 14.55 -8.95 -1.29
N ILE A 116 13.88 -8.06 -0.56
CA ILE A 116 12.96 -7.04 -1.06
C ILE A 116 13.06 -5.78 -0.19
N ALA A 117 12.85 -4.61 -0.80
CA ALA A 117 12.80 -3.34 -0.06
C ALA A 117 11.43 -2.67 -0.16
N ILE A 118 11.13 -1.85 0.83
CA ILE A 118 9.95 -0.99 0.91
C ILE A 118 10.44 0.43 1.19
N GLY A 119 9.98 1.42 0.43
CA GLY A 119 10.32 2.82 0.69
C GLY A 119 10.07 3.78 -0.48
N THR A 120 10.12 5.09 -0.29
CA THR A 120 10.41 5.84 0.95
C THR A 120 9.44 7.01 1.11
N THR A 121 9.51 7.71 2.24
CA THR A 121 8.58 8.77 2.68
C THR A 121 8.58 10.00 1.76
N SER A 122 9.74 10.36 1.21
CA SER A 122 9.88 11.49 0.28
C SER A 122 9.76 11.01 -1.17
N SER A 123 8.92 11.66 -1.98
CA SER A 123 8.80 11.30 -3.41
C SER A 123 10.06 11.64 -4.22
N ALA A 124 10.80 12.68 -3.84
CA ALA A 124 12.09 13.00 -4.48
C ALA A 124 13.15 11.95 -4.14
N ALA A 125 13.12 11.42 -2.92
CA ALA A 125 13.96 10.30 -2.51
C ALA A 125 13.57 8.99 -3.21
N ALA A 126 12.28 8.67 -3.28
CA ALA A 126 11.77 7.49 -3.98
C ALA A 126 12.17 7.48 -5.46
N LEU A 127 12.04 8.61 -6.17
CA LEU A 127 12.49 8.76 -7.56
C LEU A 127 14.00 8.52 -7.74
N ALA A 128 14.82 8.89 -6.75
CA ALA A 128 16.28 8.71 -6.83
C ALA A 128 16.73 7.25 -6.59
N ILE A 129 15.91 6.42 -5.93
CA ILE A 129 16.25 5.02 -5.62
C ILE A 129 15.69 4.01 -6.62
N LEU A 130 14.85 4.42 -7.58
CA LEU A 130 14.33 3.51 -8.62
C LEU A 130 15.45 2.86 -9.47
N PRO A 131 16.49 3.58 -9.91
CA PRO A 131 17.61 2.97 -10.65
C PRO A 131 18.41 1.98 -9.80
N VAL A 132 18.54 2.23 -8.48
CA VAL A 132 19.26 1.34 -7.57
C VAL A 132 18.57 -0.03 -7.45
N ALA A 133 17.24 -0.09 -7.53
CA ALA A 133 16.48 -1.34 -7.61
C ALA A 133 16.78 -2.13 -8.89
N GLU A 134 16.95 -1.43 -10.02
CA GLU A 134 17.27 -2.02 -11.32
C GLU A 134 18.73 -2.50 -11.41
N GLU A 135 19.68 -1.68 -10.98
CA GLU A 135 21.11 -2.01 -10.90
C GLU A 135 21.36 -3.28 -10.06
N ASN A 136 20.64 -3.42 -8.94
CA ASN A 136 20.74 -4.56 -8.04
C ASN A 136 19.80 -5.73 -8.40
N LYS A 137 18.92 -5.55 -9.40
CA LYS A 137 17.88 -6.52 -9.82
C LYS A 137 17.05 -7.05 -8.65
N LYS A 138 16.55 -6.14 -7.81
CA LYS A 138 15.73 -6.46 -6.62
C LYS A 138 14.53 -5.54 -6.52
N ILE A 139 13.41 -6.09 -6.07
CA ILE A 139 12.13 -5.36 -6.03
C ILE A 139 12.14 -4.28 -4.95
N LEU A 140 11.77 -3.07 -5.36
CA LEU A 140 11.38 -2.00 -4.46
C LEU A 140 9.85 -1.83 -4.51
N ILE A 141 9.18 -2.00 -3.37
CA ILE A 141 7.79 -1.62 -3.18
C ILE A 141 7.74 -0.19 -2.68
N VAL A 142 7.21 0.71 -3.49
CA VAL A 142 7.12 2.13 -3.13
C VAL A 142 5.93 2.37 -2.21
N GLU A 143 6.26 2.91 -1.04
CA GLU A 143 5.37 3.30 0.04
C GLU A 143 6.10 4.35 0.90
N PRO A 144 5.49 5.49 1.28
CA PRO A 144 4.22 6.10 0.85
C PRO A 144 4.30 7.01 -0.40
N ALA A 145 5.44 7.10 -1.10
CA ALA A 145 5.65 8.12 -2.14
C ALA A 145 4.65 8.10 -3.33
N VAL A 146 4.06 9.27 -3.60
CA VAL A 146 2.88 9.43 -4.47
C VAL A 146 3.17 9.91 -5.89
N ALA A 147 4.37 10.44 -6.17
CA ALA A 147 4.68 11.07 -7.45
C ALA A 147 4.39 10.14 -8.65
N ASP A 148 3.55 10.57 -9.60
CA ASP A 148 3.05 9.72 -10.69
C ASP A 148 4.19 9.12 -11.53
N GLN A 149 5.29 9.86 -11.69
CA GLN A 149 6.48 9.46 -12.45
C GLN A 149 7.07 8.10 -12.01
N ILE A 150 6.85 7.67 -10.76
CA ILE A 150 7.36 6.41 -10.20
C ILE A 150 6.76 5.17 -10.88
N THR A 151 5.48 5.20 -11.25
CA THR A 151 4.83 4.18 -12.13
C THR A 151 4.54 4.77 -13.51
N GLY A 152 5.36 5.76 -13.90
CA GLY A 152 5.22 6.52 -15.12
C GLY A 152 6.55 6.59 -15.87
N GLU A 153 6.98 7.79 -16.25
CA GLU A 153 8.19 8.03 -17.04
C GLU A 153 9.49 7.46 -16.42
N LYS A 154 9.57 7.32 -15.09
CA LYS A 154 10.76 6.84 -14.36
C LYS A 154 10.61 5.40 -13.83
N TRP A 155 9.54 4.71 -14.21
CA TRP A 155 9.31 3.31 -13.83
C TRP A 155 10.34 2.38 -14.48
N ASN A 156 10.69 1.31 -13.76
CA ASN A 156 11.32 0.12 -14.30
C ASN A 156 10.68 -1.14 -13.71
N ARG A 157 10.93 -2.31 -14.31
CA ARG A 157 10.28 -3.59 -13.96
C ARG A 157 10.46 -4.09 -12.53
N TYR A 158 11.40 -3.53 -11.76
CA TYR A 158 11.62 -3.90 -10.36
C TYR A 158 10.82 -3.02 -9.38
N ILE A 159 10.15 -1.98 -9.88
CA ILE A 159 9.32 -1.09 -9.08
C ILE A 159 7.90 -1.64 -9.03
N PHE A 160 7.39 -1.83 -7.81
CA PHE A 160 5.97 -1.99 -7.51
C PHE A 160 5.55 -0.85 -6.58
N ARG A 161 4.27 -0.51 -6.47
CA ARG A 161 3.83 0.58 -5.59
C ARG A 161 2.50 0.28 -4.92
N THR A 162 2.48 0.17 -3.59
CA THR A 162 1.26 0.04 -2.78
C THR A 162 0.61 1.38 -2.45
N ALA A 163 1.42 2.44 -2.34
CA ALA A 163 0.92 3.80 -2.18
C ALA A 163 -0.02 4.16 -3.32
N ARG A 164 -1.08 4.93 -3.03
CA ARG A 164 -1.80 5.64 -4.10
C ARG A 164 -0.87 6.65 -4.79
N ASN A 165 -1.10 6.93 -6.05
CA ASN A 165 -0.42 8.00 -6.77
C ASN A 165 -1.23 9.31 -6.78
N SER A 166 -0.61 10.43 -7.14
CA SER A 166 -1.28 11.73 -7.21
C SER A 166 -2.47 11.73 -8.17
N SER A 167 -2.38 10.99 -9.29
CA SER A 167 -3.51 10.79 -10.20
C SER A 167 -4.69 10.08 -9.52
N GLN A 168 -4.50 9.07 -8.67
CA GLN A 168 -5.58 8.42 -7.91
C GLN A 168 -6.25 9.38 -6.92
N ASP A 169 -5.48 10.22 -6.22
CA ASP A 169 -6.03 11.26 -5.34
C ASP A 169 -6.87 12.29 -6.16
N ALA A 170 -6.41 12.70 -7.35
CA ALA A 170 -7.14 13.61 -8.23
C ALA A 170 -8.40 13.00 -8.89
N ILE A 171 -8.27 11.81 -9.48
CA ILE A 171 -9.35 11.10 -10.19
C ILE A 171 -10.48 10.73 -9.24
N SER A 172 -10.16 10.22 -8.04
CA SER A 172 -11.17 9.91 -7.03
C SER A 172 -11.98 11.14 -6.61
N ASN A 173 -11.34 12.31 -6.51
CA ASN A 173 -12.04 13.56 -6.23
C ASN A 173 -12.97 13.98 -7.37
N ALA A 174 -12.55 13.85 -8.63
CA ALA A 174 -13.39 14.13 -9.79
C ALA A 174 -14.62 13.22 -9.84
N VAL A 175 -14.45 11.92 -9.57
CA VAL A 175 -15.55 10.93 -9.52
C VAL A 175 -16.49 11.15 -8.31
N ALA A 176 -15.97 11.60 -7.17
CA ALA A 176 -16.77 11.88 -5.97
C ALA A 176 -17.73 13.08 -6.15
N ILE A 177 -17.24 14.18 -6.75
CA ILE A 177 -18.02 15.44 -6.83
C ILE A 177 -18.67 15.68 -8.19
N GLY A 178 -18.16 15.05 -9.25
CA GLY A 178 -18.63 15.18 -10.62
C GLY A 178 -19.91 14.40 -10.89
N LYS A 179 -20.91 15.09 -11.44
CA LYS A 179 -22.17 14.54 -11.96
C LYS A 179 -22.84 15.57 -12.87
N GLN A 180 -23.82 15.15 -13.66
CA GLN A 180 -24.67 16.04 -14.45
C GLN A 180 -25.20 17.21 -13.60
N GLY A 181 -25.08 18.44 -14.11
CA GLY A 181 -25.54 19.65 -13.41
C GLY A 181 -24.60 20.17 -12.32
N VAL A 182 -23.35 19.68 -12.26
CA VAL A 182 -22.27 20.30 -11.48
C VAL A 182 -21.36 21.11 -12.40
N THR A 183 -21.03 22.33 -11.99
CA THR A 183 -19.95 23.13 -12.58
C THR A 183 -18.83 23.29 -11.56
N VAL A 184 -17.60 22.96 -11.96
CA VAL A 184 -16.39 23.01 -11.14
C VAL A 184 -15.46 24.10 -11.64
N ALA A 185 -14.78 24.80 -10.73
CA ALA A 185 -13.53 25.51 -11.03
C ALA A 185 -12.42 24.94 -10.13
N THR A 186 -11.18 24.91 -10.60
CA THR A 186 -10.06 24.34 -9.83
C THR A 186 -9.06 25.40 -9.38
N LEU A 187 -8.56 25.28 -8.16
CA LEU A 187 -7.41 26.05 -7.65
C LEU A 187 -6.24 25.11 -7.34
N ALA A 188 -5.08 25.41 -7.91
CA ALA A 188 -3.86 24.66 -7.71
C ALA A 188 -2.62 25.54 -7.52
N GLN A 189 -1.54 24.94 -7.02
CA GLN A 189 -0.21 25.55 -7.05
C GLN A 189 0.39 25.45 -8.47
N ASP A 190 1.08 26.50 -8.92
CA ASP A 190 1.75 26.54 -10.23
C ASP A 190 3.10 25.80 -10.21
N TYR A 191 3.02 24.47 -10.08
CA TYR A 191 4.13 23.52 -10.24
C TYR A 191 3.58 22.13 -10.57
N ALA A 192 4.48 21.16 -10.83
CA ALA A 192 4.13 19.82 -11.31
C ALA A 192 2.95 19.16 -10.56
N PHE A 193 3.00 19.06 -9.23
CA PHE A 193 1.91 18.43 -8.46
C PHE A 193 0.53 19.09 -8.67
N GLY A 194 0.48 20.42 -8.71
CA GLY A 194 -0.78 21.14 -8.94
C GLY A 194 -1.27 21.00 -10.38
N ARG A 195 -0.37 21.10 -11.37
CA ARG A 195 -0.71 20.96 -12.80
C ARG A 195 -1.08 19.53 -13.19
N ASP A 196 -0.28 18.55 -12.79
CA ASP A 196 -0.51 17.13 -13.07
C ASP A 196 -1.81 16.65 -12.38
N GLY A 197 -2.05 17.13 -11.16
CA GLY A 197 -3.28 16.85 -10.39
C GLY A 197 -4.53 17.46 -11.03
N VAL A 198 -4.51 18.73 -11.44
CA VAL A 198 -5.64 19.33 -12.18
C VAL A 198 -5.85 18.65 -13.53
N ALA A 199 -4.78 18.27 -14.25
CA ALA A 199 -4.90 17.55 -15.51
C ALA A 199 -5.58 16.18 -15.33
N ALA A 200 -5.17 15.38 -14.34
CA ALA A 200 -5.79 14.10 -14.01
C ALA A 200 -7.25 14.27 -13.52
N PHE A 201 -7.51 15.26 -12.68
CA PHE A 201 -8.86 15.62 -12.23
C PHE A 201 -9.78 15.97 -13.42
N LYS A 202 -9.30 16.82 -14.34
CA LYS A 202 -10.02 17.26 -15.55
C LYS A 202 -10.36 16.11 -16.48
N GLU A 203 -9.41 15.21 -16.73
CA GLU A 203 -9.59 14.03 -17.59
C GLU A 203 -10.68 13.10 -17.03
N ALA A 204 -10.68 12.86 -15.72
CA ALA A 204 -11.73 12.09 -15.06
C ALA A 204 -13.06 12.84 -15.01
N LEU A 205 -13.06 14.15 -14.70
CA LEU A 205 -14.28 14.95 -14.59
C LEU A 205 -15.08 14.96 -15.90
N ALA A 206 -14.40 15.00 -17.05
CA ALA A 206 -15.02 14.95 -18.37
C ALA A 206 -15.90 13.70 -18.60
N LYS A 207 -15.62 12.60 -17.89
CA LYS A 207 -16.38 11.34 -17.94
C LYS A 207 -17.61 11.32 -17.02
N THR A 208 -17.80 12.35 -16.17
CA THR A 208 -18.87 12.41 -15.13
C THR A 208 -20.12 13.21 -15.54
N GLY A 209 -20.07 13.97 -16.64
CA GLY A 209 -21.12 14.93 -17.02
C GLY A 209 -21.08 16.27 -16.26
N ALA A 210 -20.08 16.48 -15.40
CA ALA A 210 -19.79 17.80 -14.83
C ALA A 210 -18.99 18.68 -15.82
N THR A 211 -19.12 20.00 -15.68
CA THR A 211 -18.43 20.99 -16.51
C THR A 211 -17.28 21.64 -15.74
N LEU A 212 -16.08 21.72 -16.33
CA LEU A 212 -14.98 22.55 -15.82
C LEU A 212 -15.08 23.97 -16.41
N ALA A 213 -15.29 24.97 -15.56
CA ALA A 213 -15.47 26.37 -15.96
C ALA A 213 -14.18 27.21 -15.95
N ALA A 214 -13.25 26.91 -15.04
CA ALA A 214 -11.98 27.62 -14.92
C ALA A 214 -10.91 26.76 -14.23
N GLU A 215 -9.65 27.02 -14.58
CA GLU A 215 -8.46 26.49 -13.90
C GLU A 215 -7.60 27.67 -13.45
N GLU A 216 -7.35 27.80 -12.16
CA GLU A 216 -6.51 28.83 -11.58
C GLU A 216 -5.26 28.22 -10.95
N TYR A 217 -4.11 28.76 -11.32
CA TYR A 217 -2.80 28.34 -10.82
C TYR A 217 -2.15 29.53 -10.10
N ALA A 218 -1.80 29.34 -8.83
CA ALA A 218 -1.20 30.36 -7.98
C ALA A 218 0.24 29.96 -7.56
N PRO A 219 1.17 30.90 -7.37
CA PRO A 219 2.51 30.59 -6.87
C PRO A 219 2.51 29.70 -5.60
N THR A 220 3.52 28.84 -5.46
CA THR A 220 3.59 27.91 -4.32
C THR A 220 3.64 28.61 -2.95
N SER A 221 4.13 29.86 -2.92
CA SER A 221 4.23 30.74 -1.75
C SER A 221 2.98 31.60 -1.48
N THR A 222 1.89 31.45 -2.24
CA THR A 222 0.67 32.27 -2.07
C THR A 222 0.04 32.10 -0.69
N THR A 223 -0.21 33.24 -0.03
CA THR A 223 -0.91 33.35 1.26
C THR A 223 -2.13 34.27 1.23
N ASP A 224 -2.19 35.21 0.27
CA ASP A 224 -3.37 36.00 -0.07
C ASP A 224 -4.06 35.39 -1.30
N PHE A 225 -5.29 34.94 -1.10
CA PHE A 225 -6.11 34.31 -2.13
C PHE A 225 -7.21 35.23 -2.67
N THR A 226 -7.25 36.50 -2.27
CA THR A 226 -8.36 37.43 -2.58
C THR A 226 -8.58 37.59 -4.09
N ALA A 227 -7.50 37.85 -4.84
CA ALA A 227 -7.59 38.07 -6.28
C ALA A 227 -7.97 36.80 -7.06
N VAL A 228 -7.48 35.62 -6.65
CA VAL A 228 -7.78 34.35 -7.32
C VAL A 228 -9.15 33.80 -6.91
N GLY A 229 -9.54 33.94 -5.65
CA GLY A 229 -10.88 33.61 -5.16
C GLY A 229 -11.97 34.42 -5.87
N GLN A 230 -11.73 35.72 -6.10
CA GLN A 230 -12.68 36.54 -6.87
C GLN A 230 -12.85 36.05 -8.31
N ARG A 231 -11.75 35.70 -9.01
CA ARG A 231 -11.84 35.10 -10.37
C ARG A 231 -12.59 33.77 -10.38
N LEU A 232 -12.36 32.90 -9.39
CA LEU A 232 -13.10 31.64 -9.23
C LEU A 232 -14.59 31.87 -8.95
N PHE A 233 -14.94 32.89 -8.16
CA PHE A 233 -16.33 33.26 -7.91
C PHE A 233 -16.99 33.81 -9.18
N ASP A 234 -16.32 34.69 -9.93
CA ASP A 234 -16.84 35.25 -11.17
C ASP A 234 -17.01 34.19 -12.28
N ALA A 235 -16.16 33.16 -12.32
CA ALA A 235 -16.32 32.02 -13.23
C ALA A 235 -17.53 31.13 -12.91
N LEU A 236 -18.00 31.12 -11.66
CA LEU A 236 -19.03 30.19 -11.16
C LEU A 236 -20.38 30.82 -10.81
N LYS A 237 -20.43 32.05 -10.30
CA LYS A 237 -21.62 32.63 -9.63
C LYS A 237 -22.91 32.52 -10.47
N ASP A 238 -22.80 32.82 -11.77
CA ASP A 238 -23.91 32.86 -12.74
C ASP A 238 -24.20 31.49 -13.40
N LYS A 239 -23.53 30.42 -12.99
CA LYS A 239 -23.73 29.07 -13.53
C LYS A 239 -24.95 28.38 -12.88
N PRO A 240 -25.76 27.63 -13.64
CA PRO A 240 -26.88 26.86 -13.08
C PRO A 240 -26.38 25.62 -12.33
N GLY A 241 -27.23 25.08 -11.46
CA GLY A 241 -26.95 23.84 -10.71
C GLY A 241 -25.97 24.02 -9.55
N ARG A 242 -25.28 22.93 -9.19
CA ARG A 242 -24.30 22.93 -8.09
C ARG A 242 -22.97 23.51 -8.59
N LYS A 243 -22.39 24.43 -7.82
CA LYS A 243 -21.13 25.11 -8.15
C LYS A 243 -20.08 24.73 -7.12
N VAL A 244 -18.90 24.30 -7.56
CA VAL A 244 -17.84 23.81 -6.66
C VAL A 244 -16.49 24.41 -7.03
N ILE A 245 -15.75 24.92 -6.05
CA ILE A 245 -14.31 25.15 -6.18
C ILE A 245 -13.59 23.94 -5.60
N TRP A 246 -12.91 23.18 -6.45
CA TRP A 246 -12.04 22.09 -6.01
C TRP A 246 -10.60 22.59 -5.86
N VAL A 247 -10.00 22.34 -4.69
CA VAL A 247 -8.67 22.83 -4.34
C VAL A 247 -7.69 21.68 -4.17
N ILE A 248 -6.57 21.74 -4.89
CA ILE A 248 -5.40 20.87 -4.70
C ILE A 248 -4.19 21.70 -4.25
N TRP A 249 -3.72 21.47 -3.03
CA TRP A 249 -2.68 22.29 -2.42
C TRP A 249 -1.80 21.48 -1.46
N ALA A 250 -0.48 21.68 -1.54
CA ALA A 250 0.50 21.05 -0.67
C ALA A 250 1.24 22.10 0.18
N GLY A 251 1.40 21.81 1.47
CA GLY A 251 2.12 22.68 2.41
C GLY A 251 1.28 23.87 2.92
N ALA A 252 1.97 24.97 3.22
CA ALA A 252 1.38 26.18 3.82
C ALA A 252 0.51 26.98 2.84
N GLY A 253 -0.26 27.93 3.38
CA GLY A 253 -1.15 28.83 2.63
C GLY A 253 -2.61 28.73 3.07
N ASN A 254 -3.08 27.50 3.35
CA ASN A 254 -4.46 27.21 3.79
C ASN A 254 -5.55 27.86 2.90
N PRO A 255 -5.54 27.62 1.56
CA PRO A 255 -6.46 28.25 0.62
C PRO A 255 -7.93 28.04 0.96
N LEU A 256 -8.31 26.90 1.54
CA LEU A 256 -9.71 26.58 1.84
C LEU A 256 -10.29 27.50 2.93
N ALA A 257 -9.55 27.75 4.01
CA ALA A 257 -9.99 28.71 5.01
C ALA A 257 -10.07 30.13 4.42
N LYS A 258 -9.07 30.53 3.63
CA LYS A 258 -9.04 31.86 2.98
C LYS A 258 -10.18 32.07 1.99
N LEU A 259 -10.52 31.06 1.19
CA LEU A 259 -11.69 31.09 0.31
C LEU A 259 -13.01 31.07 1.11
N GLN A 260 -13.07 30.35 2.23
CA GLN A 260 -14.25 30.30 3.10
C GLN A 260 -14.51 31.65 3.81
N ASP A 261 -13.45 32.36 4.21
CA ASP A 261 -13.50 33.71 4.78
C ASP A 261 -14.08 34.75 3.78
N MET A 262 -13.95 34.51 2.48
CA MET A 262 -14.49 35.37 1.41
C MET A 262 -15.99 35.13 1.11
N ASP A 263 -16.64 34.29 1.92
CA ASP A 263 -18.03 33.83 1.79
C ASP A 263 -18.42 33.36 0.37
N PRO A 264 -18.10 32.11 -0.01
CA PRO A 264 -18.53 31.55 -1.29
C PRO A 264 -20.04 31.22 -1.31
N LYS A 265 -20.67 31.10 -0.12
CA LYS A 265 -22.08 30.69 0.01
C LYS A 265 -23.05 31.75 -0.49
N ARG A 266 -22.70 33.05 -0.42
CA ARG A 266 -23.49 34.13 -1.06
C ARG A 266 -23.67 33.99 -2.57
N TYR A 267 -22.81 33.21 -3.24
CA TYR A 267 -22.93 32.87 -4.67
C TYR A 267 -23.46 31.44 -4.90
N GLY A 268 -23.82 30.72 -3.85
CA GLY A 268 -24.17 29.30 -3.91
C GLY A 268 -23.01 28.41 -4.36
N ILE A 269 -21.77 28.78 -4.00
CA ILE A 269 -20.56 28.02 -4.33
C ILE A 269 -20.14 27.20 -3.10
N GLU A 270 -19.90 25.91 -3.31
CA GLU A 270 -19.31 24.99 -2.34
C GLU A 270 -17.78 24.92 -2.51
N LEU A 271 -17.04 24.66 -1.43
CA LEU A 271 -15.62 24.30 -1.49
C LEU A 271 -15.48 22.78 -1.42
N SER A 272 -14.45 22.24 -2.08
CA SER A 272 -14.10 20.83 -2.09
C SER A 272 -12.58 20.65 -2.17
N THR A 273 -12.08 19.53 -1.64
CA THR A 273 -10.66 19.14 -1.68
C THR A 273 -10.52 17.65 -1.36
N GLY A 274 -9.33 17.09 -1.58
CA GLY A 274 -9.02 15.73 -1.13
C GLY A 274 -8.96 15.62 0.40
N GLY A 275 -9.13 14.40 0.90
CA GLY A 275 -8.90 14.11 2.33
C GLY A 275 -7.42 14.20 2.71
N ASN A 276 -7.14 14.18 4.00
CA ASN A 276 -5.80 14.38 4.54
C ASN A 276 -5.60 13.58 5.83
N ILE A 277 -4.36 13.57 6.34
CA ILE A 277 -4.03 12.98 7.64
C ILE A 277 -4.74 13.70 8.79
N LEU A 278 -4.92 13.00 9.92
CA LEU A 278 -5.73 13.48 11.03
C LEU A 278 -5.32 14.87 11.55
N PRO A 279 -4.02 15.23 11.71
CA PRO A 279 -3.62 16.59 12.12
C PRO A 279 -4.07 17.69 11.15
N ALA A 280 -4.05 17.42 9.84
CA ALA A 280 -4.46 18.38 8.82
C ALA A 280 -6.00 18.55 8.76
N LEU A 281 -6.75 17.48 9.05
CA LEU A 281 -8.22 17.51 9.14
C LEU A 281 -8.76 18.38 10.29
N ALA A 282 -7.92 18.84 11.24
CA ALA A 282 -8.32 19.86 12.21
C ALA A 282 -8.78 21.16 11.52
N ALA A 283 -8.12 21.57 10.43
CA ALA A 283 -8.51 22.76 9.66
C ALA A 283 -9.89 22.58 8.97
N TYR A 284 -10.29 21.35 8.65
CA TYR A 284 -11.56 21.08 7.96
C TYR A 284 -12.77 21.22 8.91
N LYS A 285 -12.57 21.39 10.22
CA LYS A 285 -13.67 21.70 11.16
C LYS A 285 -14.37 23.03 10.83
N GLY A 286 -13.71 23.95 10.11
CA GLY A 286 -14.31 25.17 9.57
C GLY A 286 -15.15 24.97 8.29
N LEU A 287 -15.22 23.75 7.75
CA LEU A 287 -15.82 23.42 6.45
C LEU A 287 -16.94 22.37 6.59
N PRO A 288 -17.96 22.56 7.46
CA PRO A 288 -19.02 21.58 7.69
C PRO A 288 -19.79 21.30 6.40
N GLY A 289 -19.96 20.00 6.09
CA GLY A 289 -20.65 19.53 4.89
C GLY A 289 -19.81 19.53 3.61
N MET A 290 -18.53 19.95 3.65
CA MET A 290 -17.61 19.81 2.51
C MET A 290 -17.49 18.34 2.09
N GLU A 291 -17.51 18.10 0.77
CA GLU A 291 -17.35 16.77 0.18
C GLU A 291 -16.06 16.69 -0.65
N GLY A 292 -15.51 15.49 -0.76
CA GLY A 292 -14.30 15.19 -1.53
C GLY A 292 -13.96 13.70 -1.47
N ALA A 293 -12.78 13.30 -1.95
CA ALA A 293 -12.30 11.92 -1.84
C ALA A 293 -11.01 11.81 -1.02
N THR A 294 -10.91 10.77 -0.18
CA THR A 294 -9.74 10.48 0.67
C THR A 294 -9.13 9.11 0.35
N TYR A 295 -7.82 9.00 0.52
CA TYR A 295 -7.10 7.72 0.49
C TYR A 295 -7.54 6.78 1.62
N TYR A 296 -7.72 7.31 2.83
CA TYR A 296 -8.07 6.55 4.02
C TYR A 296 -8.75 7.45 5.06
N PHE A 297 -9.55 6.86 5.93
CA PHE A 297 -9.95 7.41 7.22
C PHE A 297 -10.37 6.22 8.08
N TYR A 298 -9.83 6.08 9.30
CA TYR A 298 -9.87 4.83 10.08
C TYR A 298 -11.26 4.22 10.24
N SER A 299 -12.32 5.02 10.33
CA SER A 299 -13.69 4.56 10.53
C SER A 299 -14.45 4.21 9.24
N ILE A 300 -13.93 4.53 8.05
CA ILE A 300 -14.63 4.28 6.77
C ILE A 300 -14.56 2.80 6.34
N PRO A 301 -13.39 2.17 6.14
CA PRO A 301 -13.34 0.81 5.60
C PRO A 301 -13.95 -0.20 6.57
N LYS A 302 -14.88 -1.03 6.08
CA LYS A 302 -15.54 -2.10 6.85
C LYS A 302 -15.06 -3.46 6.38
N ASN A 303 -13.98 -3.94 6.99
CA ASN A 303 -13.38 -5.24 6.69
C ASN A 303 -12.55 -5.73 7.89
N PRO A 304 -12.35 -7.06 8.06
CA PRO A 304 -11.66 -7.61 9.23
C PRO A 304 -10.23 -7.11 9.43
N VAL A 305 -9.53 -6.74 8.35
CA VAL A 305 -8.16 -6.22 8.39
C VAL A 305 -8.14 -4.83 9.03
N ASN A 306 -9.05 -3.95 8.61
CA ASN A 306 -9.20 -2.62 9.20
C ASN A 306 -9.75 -2.69 10.63
N ASP A 307 -10.74 -3.54 10.89
CA ASP A 307 -11.33 -3.68 12.21
C ASP A 307 -10.26 -4.14 13.24
N TRP A 308 -9.39 -5.08 12.87
CA TRP A 308 -8.23 -5.47 13.68
C TRP A 308 -7.22 -4.33 13.84
N LEU A 309 -6.84 -3.66 12.75
CA LEU A 309 -5.86 -2.56 12.77
C LEU A 309 -6.34 -1.42 13.68
N VAL A 310 -7.59 -0.98 13.55
CA VAL A 310 -8.16 0.10 14.37
C VAL A 310 -8.21 -0.29 15.84
N ALA A 311 -8.65 -1.52 16.15
CA ALA A 311 -8.73 -2.00 17.53
C ALA A 311 -7.35 -2.12 18.20
N GLU A 312 -6.39 -2.78 17.56
CA GLU A 312 -5.05 -2.97 18.12
C GLU A 312 -4.24 -1.67 18.14
N HIS A 313 -4.37 -0.79 17.15
CA HIS A 313 -3.68 0.50 17.16
C HIS A 313 -4.22 1.42 18.27
N GLN A 314 -5.54 1.47 18.47
CA GLN A 314 -6.14 2.21 19.60
C GLN A 314 -5.68 1.63 20.95
N LYS A 315 -5.62 0.31 21.09
CA LYS A 315 -5.17 -0.38 22.30
C LYS A 315 -3.69 -0.16 22.62
N ARG A 316 -2.82 -0.09 21.60
CA ARG A 316 -1.35 0.03 21.76
C ARG A 316 -0.86 1.47 21.87
N PHE A 317 -1.51 2.41 21.17
CA PHE A 317 -1.03 3.78 20.99
C PHE A 317 -2.02 4.85 21.48
N ASN A 318 -3.20 4.44 21.97
CA ASN A 318 -4.29 5.33 22.39
C ASN A 318 -4.75 6.34 21.33
N ALA A 319 -4.55 6.01 20.05
CA ALA A 319 -4.95 6.79 18.89
C ALA A 319 -5.38 5.85 17.75
N PRO A 320 -6.25 6.29 16.82
CA PRO A 320 -6.56 5.53 15.63
C PRO A 320 -5.38 5.49 14.64
N PRO A 321 -5.35 4.52 13.70
CA PRO A 321 -4.40 4.49 12.60
C PRO A 321 -4.65 5.64 11.62
N ASP A 322 -3.61 6.08 10.91
CA ASP A 322 -3.68 7.12 9.88
C ASP A 322 -3.14 6.59 8.52
N PHE A 323 -3.08 7.44 7.49
CA PHE A 323 -2.70 7.08 6.11
C PHE A 323 -1.45 6.18 6.05
N PHE A 324 -0.38 6.60 6.71
CA PHE A 324 0.92 5.93 6.65
C PHE A 324 0.91 4.59 7.40
N THR A 325 0.11 4.45 8.46
CA THR A 325 -0.12 3.16 9.12
C THR A 325 -0.86 2.19 8.17
N ALA A 326 -1.90 2.65 7.48
CA ALA A 326 -2.64 1.82 6.53
C ALA A 326 -1.79 1.41 5.31
N GLY A 327 -0.94 2.33 4.81
CA GLY A 327 -0.04 2.09 3.69
C GLY A 327 1.11 1.12 4.03
N GLY A 328 1.79 1.33 5.16
CA GLY A 328 2.80 0.39 5.66
C GLY A 328 2.24 -1.03 5.88
N PHE A 329 1.00 -1.14 6.38
CA PHE A 329 0.31 -2.41 6.51
C PHE A 329 0.04 -3.06 5.15
N ALA A 330 -0.46 -2.29 4.16
CA ALA A 330 -0.68 -2.78 2.81
C ALA A 330 0.63 -3.27 2.15
N ALA A 331 1.76 -2.59 2.39
CA ALA A 331 3.07 -3.03 1.94
C ALA A 331 3.46 -4.40 2.54
N ALA A 332 3.32 -4.61 3.85
CA ALA A 332 3.55 -5.91 4.48
C ALA A 332 2.66 -7.02 3.91
N MET A 333 1.35 -6.76 3.75
CA MET A 333 0.41 -7.71 3.15
C MET A 333 0.82 -8.09 1.71
N SER A 334 1.27 -7.11 0.93
CA SER A 334 1.72 -7.35 -0.45
C SER A 334 2.98 -8.23 -0.52
N VAL A 335 3.95 -8.04 0.40
CA VAL A 335 5.14 -8.91 0.52
C VAL A 335 4.74 -10.33 0.88
N VAL A 336 3.86 -10.50 1.88
CA VAL A 336 3.41 -11.84 2.30
C VAL A 336 2.67 -12.54 1.17
N ALA A 337 1.76 -11.86 0.48
CA ALA A 337 1.03 -12.41 -0.66
C ALA A 337 1.98 -12.80 -1.82
N ALA A 338 2.95 -11.95 -2.14
CA ALA A 338 3.94 -12.19 -3.20
C ALA A 338 4.81 -13.42 -2.92
N VAL A 339 5.44 -13.48 -1.73
CA VAL A 339 6.30 -14.61 -1.33
C VAL A 339 5.49 -15.91 -1.22
N THR A 340 4.25 -15.85 -0.72
CA THR A 340 3.35 -17.02 -0.64
C THR A 340 3.00 -17.56 -2.02
N LYS A 341 2.73 -16.69 -3.01
CA LYS A 341 2.40 -17.09 -4.39
C LYS A 341 3.63 -17.57 -5.17
N ALA A 342 4.78 -16.92 -4.98
CA ALA A 342 6.05 -17.29 -5.64
C ALA A 342 6.71 -18.54 -5.03
N LYS A 343 6.41 -18.86 -3.76
CA LYS A 343 7.12 -19.85 -2.91
C LYS A 343 8.64 -19.67 -2.89
N SER A 344 9.10 -18.45 -3.14
CA SER A 344 10.50 -18.08 -3.35
C SER A 344 10.70 -16.59 -3.09
N THR A 345 11.92 -16.19 -2.78
CA THR A 345 12.35 -14.78 -2.71
C THR A 345 13.18 -14.35 -3.94
N ASP A 346 13.32 -15.24 -4.93
CA ASP A 346 13.92 -14.92 -6.23
C ASP A 346 13.15 -13.79 -6.93
N THR A 347 13.87 -12.76 -7.38
CA THR A 347 13.28 -11.56 -7.99
C THR A 347 12.37 -11.87 -9.17
N GLU A 348 12.77 -12.76 -10.08
CA GLU A 348 12.01 -13.04 -11.31
C GLU A 348 10.70 -13.78 -11.00
N LYS A 349 10.74 -14.73 -10.05
CA LYS A 349 9.53 -15.39 -9.52
C LYS A 349 8.63 -14.41 -8.76
N LEU A 350 9.20 -13.49 -8.01
CA LEU A 350 8.43 -12.45 -7.31
C LEU A 350 7.75 -11.49 -8.29
N ILE A 351 8.44 -10.95 -9.30
CA ILE A 351 7.83 -10.11 -10.35
C ILE A 351 6.67 -10.86 -11.02
N SER A 352 6.92 -12.11 -11.44
CA SER A 352 5.92 -12.97 -12.08
C SER A 352 4.72 -13.29 -11.18
N ALA A 353 4.93 -13.34 -9.87
CA ALA A 353 3.86 -13.52 -8.88
C ALA A 353 3.10 -12.21 -8.59
N MET A 354 3.79 -11.07 -8.59
CA MET A 354 3.23 -9.76 -8.24
C MET A 354 2.45 -9.11 -9.39
N GLU A 355 2.79 -9.35 -10.65
CA GLU A 355 1.96 -8.90 -11.78
C GLU A 355 0.54 -9.48 -11.71
N GLY A 356 -0.48 -8.62 -11.58
CA GLY A 356 -1.88 -9.04 -11.41
C GLY A 356 -2.17 -9.69 -10.05
N LEU A 357 -1.32 -9.48 -9.03
CA LEU A 357 -1.55 -9.98 -7.68
C LEU A 357 -2.63 -9.17 -6.98
N GLU A 358 -3.71 -9.83 -6.58
CA GLU A 358 -4.67 -9.33 -5.60
C GLU A 358 -4.21 -9.66 -4.18
N PHE A 359 -4.41 -8.73 -3.24
CA PHE A 359 -4.09 -8.91 -1.82
C PHE A 359 -5.02 -8.07 -0.92
N ASP A 360 -5.33 -8.60 0.27
CA ASP A 360 -6.18 -7.93 1.25
C ASP A 360 -5.40 -6.92 2.08
N THR A 361 -6.02 -5.78 2.39
CA THR A 361 -5.43 -4.66 3.13
C THR A 361 -6.47 -4.01 4.06
N PRO A 362 -6.11 -3.06 4.94
CA PRO A 362 -7.08 -2.26 5.68
C PRO A 362 -8.07 -1.50 4.76
N LYS A 363 -7.71 -1.26 3.50
CA LYS A 363 -8.60 -0.65 2.50
C LYS A 363 -9.47 -1.65 1.74
N GLY A 364 -9.50 -2.92 2.16
CA GLY A 364 -10.05 -4.02 1.37
C GLY A 364 -9.04 -4.51 0.34
N LYS A 365 -9.53 -5.03 -0.78
CA LYS A 365 -8.68 -5.60 -1.83
C LYS A 365 -7.89 -4.52 -2.58
N MET A 366 -6.59 -4.75 -2.74
CA MET A 366 -5.75 -4.07 -3.72
C MET A 366 -5.30 -5.05 -4.80
N MET A 367 -4.94 -4.53 -5.97
CA MET A 367 -4.35 -5.32 -7.07
C MET A 367 -3.19 -4.59 -7.71
N PHE A 368 -2.01 -5.21 -7.81
CA PHE A 368 -0.93 -4.68 -8.63
C PHE A 368 -1.27 -4.85 -10.11
N ARG A 369 -1.53 -3.73 -10.79
CA ARG A 369 -1.74 -3.71 -12.23
C ARG A 369 -0.50 -4.20 -12.97
N LYS A 370 -0.68 -5.02 -13.99
CA LYS A 370 0.42 -5.70 -14.71
C LYS A 370 1.28 -4.73 -15.53
N GLU A 371 0.67 -3.69 -16.08
CA GLU A 371 1.26 -2.78 -17.04
C GLU A 371 2.35 -1.90 -16.39
N ASP A 372 2.06 -1.32 -15.22
CA ASP A 372 2.87 -0.29 -14.54
C ASP A 372 3.14 -0.59 -13.06
N HIS A 373 2.70 -1.75 -12.56
CA HIS A 373 2.90 -2.21 -11.18
C HIS A 373 2.31 -1.29 -10.08
N GLN A 374 1.39 -0.39 -10.45
CA GLN A 374 0.61 0.42 -9.52
C GLN A 374 -0.44 -0.46 -8.81
N ALA A 375 -0.54 -0.37 -7.49
CA ALA A 375 -1.68 -0.92 -6.75
C ALA A 375 -2.95 -0.10 -7.05
N LEU A 376 -3.85 -0.70 -7.81
CA LEU A 376 -5.24 -0.30 -7.90
C LEU A 376 -5.93 -0.64 -6.57
N GLN A 377 -6.75 0.29 -6.09
CA GLN A 377 -7.30 0.26 -4.73
C GLN A 377 -8.53 1.17 -4.64
N SER A 378 -9.44 0.87 -3.71
CA SER A 378 -10.56 1.76 -3.41
C SER A 378 -10.11 3.13 -2.89
N MET A 379 -10.93 4.15 -3.12
CA MET A 379 -10.82 5.49 -2.53
C MET A 379 -12.18 5.87 -1.94
N TYR A 380 -12.25 6.84 -1.02
CA TYR A 380 -13.48 7.08 -0.25
C TYR A 380 -14.03 8.48 -0.46
N HIS A 381 -15.19 8.59 -1.10
CA HIS A 381 -15.99 9.82 -1.10
C HIS A 381 -16.52 10.07 0.31
N PHE A 382 -16.11 11.18 0.90
CA PHE A 382 -16.50 11.58 2.25
C PHE A 382 -17.33 12.87 2.26
N LYS A 383 -17.97 13.11 3.40
CA LYS A 383 -18.54 14.39 3.80
C LYS A 383 -18.02 14.80 5.17
N VAL A 384 -17.64 16.06 5.33
CA VAL A 384 -17.15 16.59 6.61
C VAL A 384 -18.30 16.76 7.59
N LYS A 385 -18.17 16.08 8.73
CA LYS A 385 -18.93 16.33 9.95
C LYS A 385 -18.03 16.90 11.03
N VAL A 386 -18.57 17.85 11.79
CA VAL A 386 -17.86 18.48 12.90
C VAL A 386 -18.38 17.89 14.21
N ASP A 387 -17.51 17.18 14.93
CA ASP A 387 -17.72 16.83 16.32
C ASP A 387 -16.85 17.78 17.18
N PRO A 388 -17.40 18.53 18.15
CA PRO A 388 -16.60 19.38 19.02
C PRO A 388 -15.59 18.59 19.87
N ASN A 389 -15.88 17.32 20.19
CA ASN A 389 -15.07 16.46 21.07
C ASN A 389 -13.92 15.74 20.34
N VAL A 390 -13.90 15.76 19.01
CA VAL A 390 -12.86 15.13 18.18
C VAL A 390 -11.88 16.19 17.68
N ALA A 391 -10.58 15.94 17.77
CA ALA A 391 -9.56 16.94 17.39
C ALA A 391 -9.56 17.29 15.89
N TRP A 392 -10.00 16.36 15.05
CA TRP A 392 -10.11 16.48 13.59
C TRP A 392 -11.56 16.53 13.12
N ALA A 393 -11.77 16.99 11.89
CA ALA A 393 -13.03 16.77 11.16
C ALA A 393 -13.29 15.27 10.99
N VAL A 394 -14.52 14.83 11.26
CA VAL A 394 -14.95 13.45 11.01
C VAL A 394 -15.32 13.33 9.54
N LEU A 395 -14.70 12.38 8.83
CA LEU A 395 -15.03 12.09 7.44
C LEU A 395 -16.13 11.01 7.42
N GLU A 396 -17.39 11.42 7.30
CA GLU A 396 -18.50 10.48 7.14
C GLU A 396 -18.48 9.89 5.72
N PRO A 397 -18.62 8.56 5.55
CA PRO A 397 -18.61 7.94 4.23
C PRO A 397 -19.89 8.30 3.46
N VAL A 398 -19.71 8.75 2.22
CA VAL A 398 -20.80 8.93 1.24
C VAL A 398 -20.82 7.75 0.28
N ARG A 399 -19.65 7.36 -0.25
CA ARG A 399 -19.49 6.23 -1.17
C ARG A 399 -18.05 5.69 -1.13
N GLU A 400 -17.91 4.37 -1.18
CA GLU A 400 -16.64 3.76 -1.60
C GLU A 400 -16.55 3.80 -3.14
N LEU A 401 -15.50 4.44 -3.64
CA LEU A 401 -15.13 4.44 -5.04
C LEU A 401 -14.23 3.23 -5.27
N LYS A 402 -14.73 2.24 -5.99
CA LYS A 402 -14.02 0.99 -6.22
C LYS A 402 -12.98 1.14 -7.33
N ILE A 403 -12.17 0.11 -7.55
CA ILE A 403 -11.18 0.06 -8.63
C ILE A 403 -11.83 0.34 -9.99
N GLU A 404 -12.97 -0.29 -10.26
CA GLU A 404 -13.75 -0.12 -11.49
C GLU A 404 -14.41 1.27 -11.66
N ASP A 405 -14.50 2.07 -10.59
CA ASP A 405 -15.03 3.44 -10.64
C ASP A 405 -13.97 4.48 -11.08
N MET A 406 -12.69 4.09 -11.15
CA MET A 406 -11.57 5.00 -11.34
C MET A 406 -10.66 4.55 -12.49
N ASP A 407 -10.78 5.22 -13.63
CA ASP A 407 -9.93 5.01 -14.79
C ASP A 407 -8.54 5.65 -14.59
N VAL A 408 -7.69 4.98 -13.79
CA VAL A 408 -6.32 5.42 -13.50
C VAL A 408 -5.46 5.20 -14.74
N PRO A 409 -4.84 6.22 -15.35
CA PRO A 409 -4.07 6.04 -16.58
C PRO A 409 -2.80 5.19 -16.36
N VAL A 410 -2.40 4.45 -17.40
CA VAL A 410 -1.07 3.83 -17.50
C VAL A 410 -0.13 4.87 -18.13
N ARG A 411 1.01 5.16 -17.49
CA ARG A 411 1.92 6.25 -17.89
C ARG A 411 3.38 5.83 -18.06
N ASN A 412 3.71 4.56 -17.88
CA ASN A 412 5.05 4.02 -18.15
C ASN A 412 5.22 3.67 -19.63
N LYS A 413 6.46 3.41 -20.03
CA LYS A 413 6.79 2.74 -21.30
C LYS A 413 7.42 1.39 -20.92
N ARG A 414 6.80 0.31 -21.36
CA ARG A 414 7.21 -1.08 -21.10
C ARG A 414 7.84 -1.71 -22.33
#